data_AF-A0A941P662-F1
#
_entry.id   AF-A0A941P662-F1
#
_cell.length_a   1.000
_cell.length_b   1.000
_cell.length_c   1.000
_cell.angle_alpha   90.00
_cell.angle_beta   90.00
_cell.angle_gamma   90.00
#
_symmetry.space_group_name_H-M   'P 1'
#
loop_
_entity.id
_entity.type
_entity.pdbx_description
1 polymer ?
#
loop_
_entity_poly.entity_id
_entity_poly.type
_entity_poly.pdbx_seq_one_letter_code
_entity_poly.pdbx_strand_id
1 'polypeptide(L)'
;LTSGGVGKGLALRIEQQVSCGAPWLSTTPASLNVGALDSGNASVSVDSTKFGGGTSAVGYLCLHSNDPNTPVSVIRVSATQN
;
A
#
# COMPACT_ATOMS: atom_id res chain seq x y z
N LEU A 1 31.79 -19.01 -16.79
CA LEU A 1 31.84 -17.58 -16.41
C LEU A 1 30.41 -17.09 -16.19
N THR A 2 29.88 -17.18 -14.97
CA THR A 2 28.57 -16.64 -14.61
C THR A 2 28.78 -15.59 -13.54
N SER A 3 28.94 -14.34 -13.98
CA SER A 3 28.98 -13.15 -13.15
C SER A 3 27.59 -12.48 -13.25
N GLY A 4 26.67 -12.88 -12.38
CA GLY A 4 25.42 -12.17 -12.13
C GLY A 4 25.48 -11.58 -10.74
N GLY A 5 26.00 -10.36 -10.61
CA GLY A 5 26.22 -9.71 -9.32
C GLY A 5 24.92 -9.58 -8.53
N VAL A 6 24.92 -10.10 -7.30
CA VAL A 6 23.92 -9.78 -6.29
C VAL A 6 24.13 -8.31 -5.94
N GLY A 7 23.40 -7.41 -6.58
CA GLY A 7 23.31 -6.03 -6.15
C GLY A 7 22.80 -6.04 -4.71
N LYS A 8 23.60 -5.57 -3.76
CA LYS A 8 23.16 -5.33 -2.39
C LYS A 8 22.17 -4.16 -2.37
N GLY A 9 21.02 -4.30 -3.02
CA GLY A 9 19.93 -3.36 -2.85
C GLY A 9 19.31 -3.62 -1.49
N LEU A 10 19.18 -2.55 -0.70
CA LEU A 10 18.54 -2.59 0.61
C LEU A 10 17.12 -3.11 0.42
N ALA A 11 16.71 -4.11 1.21
CA ALA A 11 15.33 -4.55 1.22
C ALA A 11 14.43 -3.37 1.60
N LEU A 12 13.42 -3.11 0.78
CA LEU A 12 12.43 -2.08 1.02
C LEU A 12 11.38 -2.64 1.99
N ARG A 13 11.26 -2.05 3.16
CA ARG A 13 10.18 -2.32 4.10
C ARG A 13 9.06 -1.34 3.83
N ILE A 14 7.86 -1.86 3.61
CA ILE A 14 6.64 -1.09 3.39
C ILE A 14 5.68 -1.38 4.54
N GLU A 15 5.09 -0.33 5.10
CA GLU A 15 4.03 -0.38 6.10
C GLU A 15 2.82 0.37 5.57
N GLN A 16 1.67 -0.28 5.60
CA GLN A 16 0.44 0.25 5.02
C GLN A 16 -0.42 0.80 6.13
N GLN A 17 -0.71 2.09 6.07
CA GLN A 17 -1.54 2.79 7.02
C GLN A 17 -2.82 3.27 6.34
N VAL A 18 -3.94 2.69 6.76
CA VAL A 18 -5.29 3.07 6.34
C VAL A 18 -5.81 4.29 7.11
N SER A 19 -5.08 4.75 8.13
CA SER A 19 -5.44 5.85 9.03
C SER A 19 -5.51 7.24 8.38
N CYS A 20 -5.37 7.36 7.06
CA CYS A 20 -5.58 8.60 6.30
C CYS A 20 -7.06 8.86 5.93
N GLY A 21 -7.99 8.46 6.82
CA GLY A 21 -9.39 8.88 6.77
C GLY A 21 -10.36 7.93 6.06
N ALA A 22 -9.99 6.67 5.82
CA ALA A 22 -10.83 5.71 5.11
C ALA A 22 -11.12 4.44 5.95
N PRO A 23 -12.00 4.49 6.97
CA PRO A 23 -12.35 3.33 7.81
C PRO A 23 -13.03 2.19 7.06
N TRP A 24 -13.46 2.43 5.82
CA TRP A 24 -14.03 1.46 4.87
C TRP A 24 -12.97 0.75 4.02
N LEU A 25 -11.69 1.11 4.16
CA LEU A 25 -10.57 0.41 3.56
C LEU A 25 -9.91 -0.51 4.58
N SER A 26 -9.32 -1.60 4.10
CA SER A 26 -8.38 -2.43 4.86
C SER A 26 -7.35 -3.03 3.91
N THR A 27 -6.16 -3.35 4.41
CA THR A 27 -5.11 -3.94 3.58
C THR A 27 -4.49 -5.18 4.21
N THR A 28 -4.04 -6.11 3.35
CA THR A 28 -3.40 -7.35 3.77
C THR A 28 -2.29 -7.73 2.77
N PRO A 29 -1.05 -7.97 3.23
CA PRO A 29 -0.56 -7.78 4.59
C PRO A 29 -0.40 -6.29 4.94
N ALA A 30 -0.49 -5.95 6.23
CA ALA A 30 -0.27 -4.58 6.72
C ALA A 30 1.17 -4.09 6.53
N SER A 31 2.12 -5.00 6.33
CA SER A 31 3.51 -4.69 6.03
C SER A 31 4.13 -5.73 5.10
N LEU A 32 5.11 -5.32 4.31
CA LEU A 32 5.82 -6.20 3.38
C LEU A 32 7.30 -5.84 3.33
N ASN A 33 8.15 -6.84 3.10
CA ASN A 33 9.55 -6.62 2.72
C ASN A 33 9.69 -7.00 1.24
N VAL A 34 10.17 -6.06 0.43
CA VAL A 34 10.40 -6.24 -1.00
C VAL A 34 11.90 -6.21 -1.25
N GLY A 35 12.42 -7.24 -1.91
CA GLY A 35 13.82 -7.32 -2.29
C GLY A 35 14.20 -6.27 -3.32
N ALA A 36 15.51 -6.10 -3.52
CA ALA A 36 16.01 -5.21 -4.55
C ALA A 36 15.55 -5.68 -5.93
N LEU A 37 14.95 -4.79 -6.72
CA LEU A 37 14.39 -5.07 -8.05
C LEU A 37 13.23 -6.09 -8.05
N ASP A 38 12.74 -6.50 -6.87
CA ASP A 38 11.60 -7.39 -6.75
C ASP A 38 10.28 -6.62 -6.70
N SER A 39 9.18 -7.35 -6.82
CA SER A 39 7.82 -6.86 -6.62
C SER A 39 7.15 -7.59 -5.47
N GLY A 40 6.23 -6.91 -4.81
CA GLY A 40 5.49 -7.42 -3.67
C GLY A 40 3.99 -7.13 -3.82
N ASN A 41 3.15 -8.09 -3.44
CA ASN A 41 1.71 -7.96 -3.58
C ASN A 41 1.07 -7.61 -2.24
N ALA A 42 0.13 -6.67 -2.28
CA ALA A 42 -0.79 -6.40 -1.19
C ALA A 42 -2.21 -6.27 -1.73
N SER A 43 -3.17 -6.80 -0.99
CA SER A 43 -4.59 -6.71 -1.31
C SER A 43 -5.23 -5.58 -0.52
N VAL A 44 -6.09 -4.82 -1.19
CA VAL A 44 -6.95 -3.80 -0.58
C VAL A 44 -8.38 -4.33 -0.61
N SER A 45 -9.06 -4.31 0.52
CA SER A 45 -10.48 -4.63 0.63
C SER A 45 -11.28 -3.37 0.93
N VAL A 46 -12.47 -3.30 0.33
CA VAL A 46 -13.40 -2.18 0.42
C VAL A 46 -14.68 -2.68 1.06
N ASP A 47 -15.13 -2.03 2.13
CA ASP A 47 -16.36 -2.32 2.84
C ASP A 47 -17.37 -1.19 2.65
N SER A 48 -18.29 -1.38 1.69
CA SER A 48 -19.29 -0.36 1.35
C SER A 48 -20.30 -0.09 2.47
N THR A 49 -20.46 -1.02 3.43
CA THR A 49 -21.32 -0.79 4.61
C THR A 49 -20.79 0.33 5.51
N LYS A 50 -19.52 0.70 5.35
CA LYS A 50 -18.82 1.73 6.13
C LYS A 50 -18.67 3.07 5.40
N PHE A 51 -19.34 3.30 4.27
CA PHE A 51 -19.27 4.57 3.53
C PHE A 51 -19.96 5.77 4.23
N GLY A 52 -20.45 5.60 5.46
CA GLY A 52 -21.05 6.70 6.23
C GLY A 52 -22.41 7.17 5.69
N GLY A 53 -23.10 6.32 4.92
CA GLY A 53 -24.45 6.58 4.40
C GLY A 53 -24.53 7.08 2.96
N GLY A 54 -23.39 7.29 2.29
CA GLY A 54 -23.33 7.61 0.86
C GLY A 54 -23.17 6.37 -0.03
N THR A 55 -23.55 6.49 -1.30
CA THR A 55 -23.29 5.47 -2.34
C THR A 55 -21.86 5.55 -2.89
N SER A 56 -21.11 6.59 -2.57
CA SER A 56 -19.72 6.75 -2.97
C SER A 56 -18.85 7.18 -1.79
N ALA A 57 -17.61 6.73 -1.77
CA ALA A 57 -16.61 7.13 -0.80
C ALA A 57 -15.27 7.44 -1.49
N VAL A 58 -14.59 8.46 -0.97
CA VAL A 58 -13.22 8.82 -1.37
C VAL A 58 -12.35 8.74 -0.13
N GLY A 59 -11.20 8.10 -0.29
CA GLY A 59 -10.27 7.81 0.78
C GLY A 59 -8.86 7.75 0.25
N TYR A 60 -7.91 7.61 1.16
CA TYR A 60 -6.51 7.51 0.82
C TYR A 60 -5.93 6.25 1.47
N LEU A 61 -4.88 5.72 0.88
CA LEU A 61 -4.02 4.68 1.45
C LEU A 61 -2.60 5.25 1.51
N CYS A 62 -2.04 5.33 2.71
CA CYS A 62 -0.67 5.78 2.92
C CYS A 62 0.26 4.56 3.02
N LEU A 63 1.27 4.52 2.17
CA LEU A 63 2.34 3.53 2.20
C LEU A 63 3.58 4.21 2.78
N HIS A 64 3.97 3.82 3.99
CA HIS A 64 5.21 4.23 4.62
C HIS A 64 6.30 3.28 4.20
N SER A 65 7.48 3.79 3.87
CA SER A 65 8.63 2.96 3.52
C SER A 65 9.93 3.51 4.07
N ASN A 66 10.98 2.68 4.06
CA ASN A 66 12.34 3.11 4.36
C ASN A 66 13.11 3.65 3.13
N ASP A 67 12.44 3.96 2.02
CA ASP A 67 13.07 4.68 0.90
C ASP A 67 13.39 6.14 1.33
N PRO A 68 14.67 6.55 1.36
CA PRO A 68 15.04 7.90 1.78
C PRO A 68 14.53 9.00 0.85
N ASN A 69 14.22 8.68 -0.41
CA ASN A 69 13.74 9.66 -1.39
C ASN A 69 12.20 9.76 -1.36
N THR A 70 11.52 8.62 -1.14
CA THR A 70 10.05 8.53 -1.13
C THR A 70 9.55 7.78 0.12
N PRO A 71 9.71 8.35 1.33
CA PRO A 71 9.38 7.65 2.57
C PRO A 71 7.88 7.44 2.77
N VAL A 72 7.04 8.25 2.10
CA VAL A 72 5.58 8.11 2.13
C VAL A 72 5.03 8.24 0.72
N SER A 73 4.27 7.25 0.29
CA SER A 73 3.49 7.28 -0.96
C SER A 73 2.00 7.25 -0.65
N VAL A 74 1.21 8.08 -1.32
CA VAL A 74 -0.23 8.21 -1.07
C VAL A 74 -1.00 7.76 -2.31
N ILE A 75 -1.90 6.79 -2.13
CA ILE A 75 -2.78 6.29 -3.18
C ILE A 75 -4.20 6.78 -2.90
N ARG A 76 -4.80 7.51 -3.84
CA ARG A 76 -6.21 7.91 -3.77
C ARG A 76 -7.10 6.74 -4.19
N VAL A 77 -8.10 6.43 -3.37
CA VAL A 77 -9.10 5.39 -3.65
C VAL A 77 -10.49 6.04 -3.74
N SER A 78 -11.19 5.77 -4.84
CA SER A 78 -12.59 6.13 -5.02
C SER A 78 -13.41 4.88 -5.25
N ALA A 79 -14.45 4.68 -4.46
CA ALA A 79 -15.35 3.54 -4.57
C ALA A 79 -16.80 4.02 -4.68
N THR A 80 -17.59 3.29 -5.46
CA THR A 80 -19.02 3.52 -5.64
C THR A 80 -19.75 2.19 -5.50
N GLN A 81 -20.82 2.19 -4.72
CA GLN A 81 -21.76 1.08 -4.59
C GLN A 81 -22.70 1.12 -5.81
N ASN A 82 -22.74 0.01 -6.55
CA ASN A 82 -23.69 -0.21 -7.64
C ASN A 82 -24.98 -0.85 -7.12
#